data_AF-A0A962WCB7-F1
#
_entry.id   AF-A0A962WCB7-F1
#
_cell.length_a   1.000
_cell.length_b   1.000
_cell.length_c   1.000
_cell.angle_alpha   90.00
_cell.angle_beta   90.00
_cell.angle_gamma   90.00
#
_symmetry.space_group_name_H-M   'P 1'
#
loop_
_entity.id
_entity.type
_entity.pdbx_description
1 polymer ?
#
loop_
_entity_poly.entity_id
_entity_poly.type
_entity_poly.pdbx_seq_one_letter_code
_entity_poly.pdbx_strand_id
1 'polypeptide(L)'
;MSDNTLSARLQDRFPTHSLRCVEALGETTLEVPATVVVEVMTALRDEPDFEFKQLIDLCGVDYAAYGAVEWETESVSGSGFSRGRQAGQDAKAVRNERRFAVVYHLMSVTRNQRLRVKVFLPDDAFPVIASVVDIWPAANWFEREAFDLFGILFDGHPDLRRILTDYGFVGHPFRKDFPLSGHVEVRYDATKGRVIYEPVSIDPRTLVPRVIRHDSRYGAVAPNDAGDKADG
;
A
#
# COMPACT_ATOMS: atom_id res chain seq x y z
N MET A 1 -8.70 -18.34 -35.65
CA MET A 1 -7.53 -17.53 -35.30
C MET A 1 -7.45 -17.57 -33.79
N SER A 2 -6.62 -18.45 -33.22
CA SER A 2 -6.38 -18.48 -31.77
C SER A 2 -5.66 -17.19 -31.40
N ASP A 3 -6.27 -16.38 -30.52
CA ASP A 3 -5.68 -15.14 -30.05
C ASP A 3 -4.32 -15.43 -29.40
N ASN A 4 -3.24 -14.94 -30.01
CA ASN A 4 -1.86 -15.13 -29.54
C ASN A 4 -1.51 -14.17 -28.39
N THR A 5 -2.45 -13.95 -27.48
CA THR A 5 -2.28 -13.07 -26.33
C THR A 5 -1.50 -13.77 -25.23
N LEU A 6 -0.79 -12.99 -24.40
CA LEU A 6 -0.06 -13.54 -23.26
C LEU A 6 -1.02 -14.20 -22.26
N SER A 7 -2.18 -13.59 -22.02
CA SER A 7 -3.23 -14.12 -21.14
C SER A 7 -3.76 -15.49 -21.59
N ALA A 8 -3.96 -15.70 -22.90
CA ALA A 8 -4.38 -16.99 -23.44
C ALA A 8 -3.32 -18.07 -23.19
N ARG A 9 -2.04 -17.80 -23.51
CA ARG A 9 -0.94 -18.74 -23.25
C ARG A 9 -0.80 -19.12 -21.76
N LEU A 10 -1.03 -18.16 -20.86
CA LEU A 10 -1.00 -18.41 -19.42
C LEU A 10 -2.16 -19.31 -18.97
N GLN A 11 -3.37 -19.09 -19.50
CA GLN A 11 -4.54 -19.92 -19.18
C GLN A 11 -4.38 -21.35 -19.74
N ASP A 12 -3.86 -21.47 -20.97
CA ASP A 12 -3.62 -22.78 -21.61
C ASP A 12 -2.55 -23.59 -20.87
N ARG A 13 -1.51 -22.94 -20.34
CA ARG A 13 -0.42 -23.61 -19.63
C ARG A 13 -0.80 -24.08 -18.23
N PHE A 14 -1.71 -23.37 -17.55
CA PHE A 14 -2.10 -23.65 -16.17
C PHE A 14 -3.62 -23.82 -16.01
N PRO A 15 -4.22 -24.83 -16.67
CA PRO A 15 -5.68 -24.99 -16.68
C PRO A 15 -6.26 -25.43 -15.34
N THR A 16 -5.45 -26.08 -14.49
CA THR A 16 -5.85 -26.62 -13.19
C THR A 16 -5.68 -25.65 -12.03
N HIS A 17 -4.86 -24.63 -12.22
CA HIS A 17 -4.56 -23.65 -11.19
C HIS A 17 -5.59 -22.54 -11.26
N SER A 18 -6.07 -22.07 -10.09
CA SER A 18 -7.00 -20.94 -10.00
C SER A 18 -6.27 -19.62 -10.27
N LEU A 19 -5.76 -19.44 -11.49
CA LEU A 19 -5.08 -18.22 -11.93
C LEU A 19 -6.12 -17.22 -12.43
N ARG A 20 -5.95 -15.95 -12.07
CA ARG A 20 -6.77 -14.87 -12.61
C ARG A 20 -5.90 -13.93 -13.42
N CYS A 21 -6.15 -13.88 -14.72
CA CYS A 21 -5.54 -12.89 -15.60
C CYS A 21 -6.44 -11.65 -15.66
N VAL A 22 -5.84 -10.48 -15.46
CA VAL A 22 -6.49 -9.18 -15.62
C VAL A 22 -5.67 -8.37 -16.62
N GLU A 23 -6.32 -7.92 -17.69
CA GLU A 23 -5.73 -6.99 -18.65
C GLU A 23 -6.35 -5.61 -18.45
N ALA A 24 -5.50 -4.61 -18.21
CA ALA A 24 -5.94 -3.24 -18.02
C ALA A 24 -4.86 -2.28 -18.52
N LEU A 25 -5.25 -1.25 -19.26
CA LEU A 25 -4.35 -0.17 -19.71
C LEU A 25 -3.09 -0.67 -20.46
N GLY A 26 -3.18 -1.79 -21.18
CA GLY A 26 -2.05 -2.38 -21.91
C GLY A 26 -1.09 -3.22 -21.06
N GLU A 27 -1.45 -3.51 -19.81
CA GLU A 27 -0.68 -4.38 -18.91
C GLU A 27 -1.44 -5.66 -18.58
N THR A 28 -0.70 -6.77 -18.51
CA THR A 28 -1.22 -8.06 -18.04
C THR A 28 -0.80 -8.26 -16.58
N THR A 29 -1.79 -8.47 -15.71
CA THR A 29 -1.60 -8.90 -14.32
C THR A 29 -2.08 -10.33 -14.14
N LEU A 30 -1.22 -11.20 -13.61
CA LEU A 30 -1.53 -12.57 -13.26
C LEU A 30 -1.63 -12.69 -11.73
N GLU A 31 -2.81 -12.98 -11.21
CA GLU A 31 -2.97 -13.34 -9.80
C GLU A 31 -2.73 -14.84 -9.62
N VAL A 32 -1.79 -15.19 -8.75
CA VAL A 32 -1.32 -16.56 -8.52
C VAL A 32 -1.53 -16.91 -7.03
N PRO A 33 -2.05 -18.10 -6.70
CA PRO A 33 -2.08 -18.58 -5.32
C PRO A 33 -0.66 -18.79 -4.76
N ALA A 34 -0.44 -18.44 -3.49
CA ALA A 34 0.88 -18.56 -2.86
C ALA A 34 1.43 -20.00 -2.87
N THR A 35 0.56 -21.02 -2.87
CA THR A 35 0.93 -22.44 -2.86
C THR A 35 1.63 -22.92 -4.13
N VAL A 36 1.47 -22.22 -5.24
CA VAL A 36 1.95 -22.64 -6.57
C VAL A 36 2.89 -21.60 -7.19
N VAL A 37 3.30 -20.60 -6.40
CA VAL A 37 4.11 -19.47 -6.89
C VAL A 37 5.43 -19.94 -7.49
N VAL A 38 6.15 -20.85 -6.85
CA VAL A 38 7.45 -21.35 -7.34
C VAL A 38 7.29 -22.10 -8.66
N GLU A 39 6.26 -22.93 -8.80
CA GLU A 39 5.95 -23.67 -10.04
C GLU A 39 5.69 -22.69 -11.19
N VAL A 40 4.78 -21.74 -10.98
CA VAL A 40 4.41 -20.75 -12.00
C VAL A 40 5.60 -19.87 -12.38
N MET A 41 6.34 -19.36 -11.39
CA MET A 41 7.51 -18.51 -11.63
C MET A 41 8.62 -19.24 -12.38
N THR A 42 8.85 -20.52 -12.08
CA THR A 42 9.84 -21.34 -12.78
C THR A 42 9.47 -21.52 -14.25
N ALA A 43 8.21 -21.87 -14.52
CA ALA A 43 7.70 -22.00 -15.88
C ALA A 43 7.76 -20.66 -16.65
N LEU A 44 7.40 -19.54 -16.01
CA LEU A 44 7.50 -18.20 -16.62
C LEU A 44 8.94 -17.85 -17.01
N ARG A 45 9.94 -18.26 -16.21
CA ARG A 45 11.36 -18.03 -16.53
C ARG A 45 11.84 -18.96 -17.64
N ASP A 46 11.54 -20.25 -17.56
CA ASP A 46 12.25 -21.30 -18.29
C ASP A 46 11.59 -21.70 -19.61
N GLU A 47 10.26 -21.62 -19.70
CA GLU A 47 9.55 -22.07 -20.90
C GLU A 47 9.70 -21.08 -22.07
N PRO A 48 9.88 -21.59 -23.31
CA PRO A 48 10.12 -20.77 -24.51
C PRO A 48 8.91 -19.91 -24.91
N ASP A 49 7.73 -20.24 -24.39
CA ASP A 49 6.52 -19.46 -24.63
C ASP A 49 6.41 -18.18 -23.79
N PHE A 50 7.27 -18.03 -22.78
CA PHE A 50 7.26 -16.90 -21.85
C PHE A 50 8.62 -16.20 -21.79
N GLU A 51 9.67 -16.94 -21.43
CA GLU A 51 11.05 -16.43 -21.31
C GLU A 51 11.18 -15.14 -20.49
N PHE A 52 10.51 -15.04 -19.34
CA PHE A 52 10.67 -13.92 -18.40
C PHE A 52 12.01 -14.01 -17.67
N LYS A 53 13.10 -13.77 -18.40
CA LYS A 53 14.47 -13.91 -17.89
C LYS A 53 14.86 -12.81 -16.89
N GLN A 54 14.15 -11.68 -16.87
CA GLN A 54 14.46 -10.55 -15.98
C GLN A 54 13.35 -10.31 -14.96
N LEU A 55 13.72 -10.37 -13.68
CA LEU A 55 12.95 -9.77 -12.59
C LEU A 55 13.35 -8.29 -12.49
N ILE A 56 12.38 -7.40 -12.68
CA ILE A 56 12.57 -5.95 -12.63
C ILE A 56 12.41 -5.44 -11.20
N ASP A 57 11.39 -5.91 -10.50
CA ASP A 57 11.05 -5.44 -9.16
C ASP A 57 10.19 -6.46 -8.40
N LEU A 58 10.21 -6.38 -7.08
CA LEU A 58 9.32 -7.10 -6.16
C LEU A 58 8.89 -6.11 -5.07
N CYS A 59 7.59 -5.86 -5.00
CA CYS A 59 7.01 -4.95 -4.01
C CYS A 59 6.08 -5.70 -3.06
N GLY A 60 6.19 -5.40 -1.76
CA GLY A 60 5.13 -5.69 -0.81
C GLY A 60 4.01 -4.65 -0.90
N VAL A 61 2.77 -5.07 -0.66
CA VAL A 61 1.60 -4.18 -0.61
C VAL A 61 0.74 -4.54 0.60
N ASP A 62 0.36 -3.52 1.39
CA ASP A 62 -0.61 -3.63 2.50
C ASP A 62 -1.95 -3.02 2.08
N TYR A 63 -2.94 -3.88 1.89
CA TYR A 63 -4.33 -3.58 1.52
C TYR A 63 -5.25 -3.34 2.72
N ALA A 64 -4.75 -3.24 3.96
CA ALA A 64 -5.57 -3.07 5.17
C ALA A 64 -6.59 -1.92 5.10
N ALA A 65 -6.23 -0.79 4.47
CA ALA A 65 -7.09 0.38 4.30
C ALA A 65 -7.53 0.58 2.83
N TYR A 66 -7.37 -0.42 1.98
CA TYR A 66 -7.65 -0.28 0.55
C TYR A 66 -9.14 -0.06 0.30
N GLY A 67 -9.48 0.96 -0.48
CA GLY A 67 -10.87 1.35 -0.75
C GLY A 67 -11.54 2.09 0.41
N ALA A 68 -10.90 2.20 1.58
CA ALA A 68 -11.40 3.01 2.68
C ALA A 68 -11.04 4.48 2.44
N VAL A 69 -12.06 5.34 2.40
CA VAL A 69 -11.90 6.79 2.37
C VAL A 69 -12.25 7.30 3.77
N GLU A 70 -11.36 8.06 4.41
CA GLU A 70 -11.65 8.69 5.71
C GLU A 70 -12.82 9.69 5.65
N TRP A 71 -13.21 10.10 4.44
CA TRP A 71 -14.15 11.18 4.15
C TRP A 71 -15.15 10.82 3.05
N GLU A 72 -16.01 9.83 3.29
CA GLU A 72 -17.16 9.59 2.43
C GLU A 72 -18.42 10.23 3.05
N THR A 73 -18.91 11.31 2.45
CA THR A 73 -20.22 11.87 2.80
C THR A 73 -21.28 11.24 1.89
N GLU A 74 -21.99 10.23 2.39
CA GLU A 74 -23.07 9.56 1.65
C GLU A 74 -24.32 10.44 1.45
N SER A 75 -24.51 11.49 2.28
CA SER A 75 -25.65 12.40 2.12
C SER A 75 -25.34 13.83 2.58
N VAL A 76 -25.86 14.81 1.85
CA VAL A 76 -25.87 16.23 2.22
C VAL A 76 -27.23 16.54 2.82
N SER A 77 -27.34 16.70 4.14
CA SER A 77 -28.55 17.24 4.75
C SER A 77 -28.66 18.73 4.43
N GLY A 78 -29.71 19.13 3.71
CA GLY A 78 -29.93 20.51 3.24
C GLY A 78 -30.30 21.54 4.32
N SER A 79 -30.37 21.17 5.60
CA SER A 79 -30.71 22.07 6.70
C SER A 79 -29.83 21.81 7.92
N GLY A 80 -28.86 22.69 8.16
CA GLY A 80 -27.99 22.62 9.33
C GLY A 80 -26.75 23.48 9.17
N PHE A 81 -26.72 24.65 9.81
CA PHE A 81 -25.57 25.56 9.81
C PHE A 81 -24.41 25.10 10.72
N SER A 82 -24.55 23.94 11.37
CA SER A 82 -23.55 23.31 12.22
C SER A 82 -23.19 21.92 11.67
N ARG A 83 -22.14 21.86 10.85
CA ARG A 83 -21.38 20.60 10.65
C ARG A 83 -20.48 20.41 11.88
N GLY A 84 -21.09 20.12 13.03
CA GLY A 84 -20.37 19.58 14.18
C GLY A 84 -19.90 18.18 13.82
N ARG A 85 -18.58 18.02 13.62
CA ARG A 85 -17.96 16.74 13.27
C ARG A 85 -17.82 15.95 14.57
N GLN A 86 -18.66 14.93 14.78
CA GLN A 86 -18.18 13.83 15.63
C GLN A 86 -17.03 13.19 14.86
N ALA A 87 -15.85 13.09 15.48
CA ALA A 87 -14.86 12.14 15.00
C ALA A 87 -15.61 10.82 14.91
N GLY A 88 -15.79 10.28 13.70
CA GLY A 88 -16.24 8.91 13.57
C GLY A 88 -15.29 8.11 14.43
N GLN A 89 -15.82 7.50 15.49
CA GLN A 89 -15.12 6.49 16.27
C GLN A 89 -14.53 5.53 15.24
N ASP A 90 -13.20 5.45 15.23
CA ASP A 90 -12.36 4.53 14.46
C ASP A 90 -12.95 4.14 13.11
N ALA A 91 -12.46 4.74 12.02
CA ALA A 91 -12.74 4.29 10.66
C ALA A 91 -12.84 2.77 10.66
N LYS A 92 -14.08 2.24 10.58
CA LYS A 92 -14.35 0.82 10.82
C LYS A 92 -13.39 0.07 9.93
N ALA A 93 -12.43 -0.64 10.53
CA ALA A 93 -11.42 -1.37 9.80
C ALA A 93 -12.17 -2.37 8.92
N VAL A 94 -12.35 -2.02 7.65
CA VAL A 94 -12.82 -2.94 6.63
C VAL A 94 -11.68 -3.93 6.51
N ARG A 95 -11.74 -5.00 7.31
CA ARG A 95 -10.69 -6.00 7.36
C ARG A 95 -10.74 -6.74 6.03
N ASN A 96 -9.84 -6.36 5.14
CA ASN A 96 -9.63 -7.08 3.90
C ASN A 96 -9.10 -8.47 4.26
N GLU A 97 -9.79 -9.53 3.84
CA GLU A 97 -9.38 -10.93 4.04
C GLU A 97 -8.03 -11.25 3.37
N ARG A 98 -7.54 -10.34 2.51
CA ARG A 98 -6.23 -10.43 1.84
C ARG A 98 -5.43 -9.16 2.11
N ARG A 99 -4.93 -8.99 3.34
CA ARG A 99 -4.19 -7.78 3.73
C ARG A 99 -2.90 -7.62 2.93
N PHE A 100 -2.06 -8.65 2.89
CA PHE A 100 -0.75 -8.54 2.26
C PHE A 100 -0.74 -9.15 0.86
N ALA A 101 -0.05 -8.49 -0.05
CA ALA A 101 0.30 -9.07 -1.35
C ALA A 101 1.77 -8.79 -1.68
N VAL A 102 2.36 -9.71 -2.43
CA VAL A 102 3.65 -9.52 -3.09
C VAL A 102 3.39 -9.37 -4.59
N VAL A 103 3.93 -8.32 -5.18
CA VAL A 103 3.81 -8.02 -6.61
C VAL A 103 5.18 -8.11 -7.25
N TYR A 104 5.32 -9.01 -8.22
CA TYR A 104 6.52 -9.20 -9.00
C TYR A 104 6.35 -8.55 -10.37
N HIS A 105 7.38 -7.85 -10.81
CA HIS A 105 7.45 -7.27 -12.14
C HIS A 105 8.46 -8.02 -12.99
N LEU A 106 7.96 -8.71 -14.01
CA LEU A 106 8.77 -9.55 -14.88
C LEU A 106 8.85 -8.96 -16.28
N MET A 107 10.02 -9.13 -16.92
CA MET A 107 10.27 -8.70 -18.29
C MET A 107 10.90 -9.84 -19.10
N SER A 108 10.27 -10.13 -20.24
CA SER A 108 10.81 -10.98 -21.29
C SER A 108 11.45 -10.09 -22.34
N VAL A 109 12.78 -10.13 -22.44
CA VAL A 109 13.53 -9.33 -23.42
C VAL A 109 13.35 -9.91 -24.83
N THR A 110 13.33 -11.25 -24.96
CA THR A 110 13.14 -11.93 -26.25
C THR A 110 11.80 -11.59 -26.91
N ARG A 111 10.73 -11.54 -26.11
CA ARG A 111 9.37 -11.24 -26.59
C ARG A 111 8.98 -9.77 -26.42
N ASN A 112 9.83 -8.95 -25.79
CA ASN A 112 9.54 -7.56 -25.40
C ASN A 112 8.18 -7.43 -24.68
N GLN A 113 7.93 -8.31 -23.71
CA GLN A 113 6.68 -8.37 -22.96
C GLN A 113 6.93 -8.14 -21.47
N ARG A 114 5.99 -7.48 -20.80
CA ARG A 114 5.98 -7.30 -19.34
C ARG A 114 4.80 -8.04 -18.74
N LEU A 115 5.04 -8.63 -17.57
CA LEU A 115 4.02 -9.32 -16.80
C LEU A 115 4.12 -8.89 -15.34
N ARG A 116 2.98 -8.53 -14.75
CA ARG A 116 2.86 -8.28 -13.32
C ARG A 116 2.28 -9.52 -12.67
N VAL A 117 3.01 -10.18 -11.77
CA VAL A 117 2.49 -11.32 -11.02
C VAL A 117 2.14 -10.86 -9.62
N LYS A 118 0.90 -11.06 -9.20
CA LYS A 118 0.41 -10.67 -7.88
C LYS A 118 0.07 -11.92 -7.08
N VAL A 119 0.60 -12.00 -5.86
CA VAL A 119 0.35 -13.12 -4.94
C VAL A 119 -0.21 -12.55 -3.65
N PHE A 120 -1.44 -12.93 -3.31
CA PHE A 120 -2.02 -12.59 -2.01
C PHE A 120 -1.57 -13.60 -0.97
N LEU A 121 -1.22 -13.11 0.21
CA LEU A 121 -0.80 -13.96 1.33
C LEU A 121 -2.02 -14.38 2.16
N PRO A 122 -2.11 -15.64 2.58
CA PRO A 122 -3.29 -16.16 3.26
C PRO A 122 -3.40 -15.76 4.73
N ASP A 123 -2.28 -15.46 5.39
CA ASP A 123 -2.22 -15.12 6.82
C ASP A 123 -1.77 -13.67 7.02
N ASP A 124 -2.62 -12.87 7.68
CA ASP A 124 -2.35 -11.47 8.03
C ASP A 124 -1.37 -11.33 9.20
N ALA A 125 -1.39 -12.26 10.16
CA ALA A 125 -0.56 -12.21 11.35
C ALA A 125 0.87 -12.67 11.04
N PHE A 126 0.98 -13.70 10.19
CA PHE A 126 2.25 -14.27 9.77
C PHE A 126 2.32 -14.42 8.24
N PRO A 127 2.53 -13.32 7.50
CA PRO A 127 2.60 -13.35 6.04
C PRO A 127 3.85 -14.08 5.56
N VAL A 128 3.69 -15.28 5.01
CA VAL A 128 4.78 -16.11 4.48
C VAL A 128 4.54 -16.47 3.01
N ILE A 129 5.60 -16.47 2.22
CA ILE A 129 5.63 -16.94 0.83
C ILE A 129 6.95 -17.65 0.55
N ALA A 130 7.00 -18.53 -0.45
CA ALA A 130 8.26 -19.12 -0.90
C ALA A 130 9.12 -18.08 -1.64
N SER A 131 10.42 -18.09 -1.37
CA SER A 131 11.43 -17.28 -2.05
C SER A 131 11.57 -17.67 -3.52
N VAL A 132 11.89 -16.69 -4.37
CA VAL A 132 12.20 -16.88 -5.79
C VAL A 132 13.66 -16.56 -6.11
N VAL A 133 14.54 -16.49 -5.10
CA VAL A 133 15.98 -16.22 -5.27
C VAL A 133 16.66 -17.26 -6.17
N ASP A 134 16.30 -18.53 -6.05
CA ASP A 134 16.84 -19.60 -6.92
C ASP A 134 16.36 -19.46 -8.37
N ILE A 135 15.25 -18.74 -8.58
CA ILE A 135 14.70 -18.45 -9.91
C ILE A 135 15.40 -17.23 -10.52
N TRP A 136 15.39 -16.11 -9.78
CA TRP A 136 16.12 -14.89 -10.14
C TRP A 136 17.00 -14.44 -8.96
N PRO A 137 18.34 -14.54 -9.07
CA PRO A 137 19.24 -14.13 -7.98
C PRO A 137 19.09 -12.66 -7.54
N ALA A 138 18.60 -11.80 -8.45
CA ALA A 138 18.29 -10.40 -8.15
C ALA A 138 17.19 -10.25 -7.08
N ALA A 139 16.32 -11.25 -6.89
CA ALA A 139 15.24 -11.22 -5.91
C ALA A 139 15.73 -11.06 -4.48
N ASN A 140 16.98 -11.45 -4.17
CA ASN A 140 17.51 -11.43 -2.80
C ASN A 140 17.34 -10.08 -2.12
N TRP A 141 17.72 -8.99 -2.81
CA TRP A 141 17.65 -7.65 -2.25
C TRP A 141 16.21 -7.17 -2.10
N PHE A 142 15.35 -7.47 -3.07
CA PHE A 142 13.94 -7.07 -3.04
C PHE A 142 13.13 -7.85 -1.99
N GLU A 143 13.38 -9.14 -1.81
CA GLU A 143 12.76 -9.95 -0.76
C GLU A 143 13.14 -9.43 0.63
N ARG A 144 14.40 -9.04 0.83
CA ARG A 144 14.86 -8.39 2.07
C ARG A 144 14.22 -7.03 2.30
N GLU A 145 14.04 -6.23 1.26
CA GLU A 145 13.32 -4.95 1.32
C GLU A 145 11.86 -5.16 1.72
N ALA A 146 11.16 -6.09 1.07
CA ALA A 146 9.77 -6.43 1.39
C ALA A 146 9.63 -6.97 2.83
N PHE A 147 10.59 -7.76 3.30
CA PHE A 147 10.67 -8.18 4.70
C PHE A 147 10.87 -7.01 5.66
N ASP A 148 11.77 -6.08 5.35
CA ASP A 148 12.06 -4.96 6.23
C ASP A 148 10.87 -3.98 6.34
N LEU A 149 10.28 -3.63 5.19
CA LEU A 149 9.24 -2.59 5.10
C LEU A 149 7.83 -3.09 5.44
N PHE A 150 7.50 -4.33 5.07
CA PHE A 150 6.17 -4.92 5.25
C PHE A 150 6.16 -6.14 6.18
N GLY A 151 7.31 -6.71 6.54
CA GLY A 151 7.38 -7.89 7.42
C GLY A 151 6.89 -9.17 6.75
N ILE A 152 6.97 -9.24 5.42
CA ILE A 152 6.65 -10.45 4.66
C ILE A 152 7.85 -11.38 4.72
N LEU A 153 7.62 -12.63 5.11
CA LEU A 153 8.65 -13.65 5.25
C LEU A 153 8.77 -14.48 3.98
N PHE A 154 10.01 -14.71 3.55
CA PHE A 154 10.34 -15.50 2.37
C PHE A 154 11.02 -16.80 2.79
N ASP A 155 10.29 -17.93 2.68
CA ASP A 155 10.81 -19.26 2.99
C ASP A 155 11.80 -19.72 1.92
N GLY A 156 12.94 -20.26 2.34
CA GLY A 156 14.05 -20.62 1.45
C GLY A 156 15.03 -19.48 1.11
N HIS A 157 14.83 -18.26 1.60
CA HIS A 157 15.79 -17.16 1.36
C HIS A 157 17.09 -17.35 2.17
N PRO A 158 18.29 -17.15 1.58
CA PRO A 158 19.57 -17.45 2.24
C PRO A 158 19.97 -16.50 3.38
N ASP A 159 19.61 -15.21 3.31
CA ASP A 159 19.96 -14.18 4.32
C ASP A 159 18.82 -13.18 4.51
N LEU A 160 17.72 -13.60 5.14
CA LEU A 160 16.55 -12.73 5.34
C LEU A 160 16.75 -11.83 6.57
N ARG A 161 17.38 -10.67 6.35
CA ARG A 161 17.56 -9.62 7.36
C ARG A 161 17.22 -8.24 6.81
N ARG A 162 16.92 -7.32 7.73
CA ARG A 162 16.65 -5.90 7.45
C ARG A 162 17.79 -5.25 6.64
N ILE A 163 17.46 -4.22 5.88
CA ILE A 163 18.39 -3.58 4.96
C ILE A 163 18.22 -2.06 4.87
N LEU A 164 16.99 -1.56 4.92
CA LEU A 164 16.70 -0.12 4.83
C LEU A 164 16.54 0.53 6.21
N THR A 165 15.97 -0.18 7.18
CA THR A 165 15.76 0.35 8.52
C THR A 165 17.00 0.21 9.40
N ASP A 166 17.03 1.01 10.46
CA ASP A 166 18.11 0.98 11.45
C ASP A 166 18.18 -0.39 12.16
N TYR A 167 19.37 -0.77 12.65
CA TYR A 167 19.63 -2.08 13.23
C TYR A 167 18.73 -2.42 14.43
N GLY A 168 18.33 -1.40 15.21
CA GLY A 168 17.44 -1.54 16.37
C GLY A 168 15.97 -1.25 16.07
N PHE A 169 15.59 -1.11 14.80
CA PHE A 169 14.24 -0.69 14.43
C PHE A 169 13.19 -1.75 14.77
N VAL A 170 12.15 -1.33 15.49
CA VAL A 170 11.04 -2.20 15.90
C VAL A 170 9.80 -1.87 15.07
N GLY A 171 9.32 -2.87 14.33
CA GLY A 171 8.16 -2.77 13.45
C GLY A 171 8.51 -2.72 11.96
N HIS A 172 7.51 -2.35 11.15
CA HIS A 172 7.56 -2.37 9.68
C HIS A 172 6.94 -1.06 9.14
N PRO A 173 7.77 -0.11 8.65
CA PRO A 173 7.33 1.27 8.39
C PRO A 173 6.17 1.43 7.40
N PHE A 174 6.05 0.56 6.39
CA PHE A 174 5.09 0.74 5.30
C PHE A 174 3.75 0.02 5.52
N ARG A 175 3.58 -0.61 6.68
CA ARG A 175 2.26 -1.12 7.07
C ARG A 175 1.33 0.04 7.46
N LYS A 176 0.04 -0.10 7.17
CA LYS A 176 -0.96 0.97 7.42
C LYS A 176 -1.26 1.21 8.89
N ASP A 177 -0.92 0.25 9.76
CA ASP A 177 -0.99 0.37 11.21
C ASP A 177 0.25 1.04 11.82
N PHE A 178 1.33 1.26 11.05
CA PHE A 178 2.54 1.91 11.55
C PHE A 178 2.40 3.45 11.49
N PRO A 179 2.65 4.18 12.59
CA PRO A 179 2.52 5.63 12.62
C PRO A 179 3.60 6.30 11.76
N LEU A 180 3.23 7.38 11.05
CA LEU A 180 4.16 8.09 10.15
C LEU A 180 5.39 8.67 10.88
N SER A 181 5.21 9.13 12.12
CA SER A 181 6.29 9.63 12.97
C SER A 181 7.15 8.52 13.59
N GLY A 182 6.73 7.25 13.46
CA GLY A 182 7.31 6.14 14.18
C GLY A 182 7.03 6.17 15.68
N HIS A 183 7.67 5.23 16.39
CA HIS A 183 7.52 5.08 17.85
C HIS A 183 8.66 5.73 18.64
N VAL A 184 9.84 5.85 18.02
CA VAL A 184 11.06 6.34 18.67
C VAL A 184 11.70 7.45 17.85
N GLU A 185 12.21 8.46 18.55
CA GLU A 185 13.05 9.51 18.01
C GLU A 185 14.47 9.41 18.57
N VAL A 186 15.42 9.99 17.83
CA VAL A 186 16.85 9.90 18.13
C VAL A 186 17.31 11.25 18.66
N ARG A 187 17.93 11.28 19.85
CA ARG A 187 18.47 12.50 20.46
C ARG A 187 19.89 12.28 20.99
N TYR A 188 20.73 13.31 20.91
CA TYR A 188 22.04 13.31 21.57
C TYR A 188 21.93 13.65 23.06
N ASP A 189 22.47 12.78 23.93
CA ASP A 189 22.57 13.01 25.37
C ASP A 189 24.01 13.43 25.72
N ALA A 190 24.19 14.73 25.99
CA ALA A 190 25.50 15.30 26.32
C ALA A 190 26.09 14.75 27.63
N THR A 191 25.26 14.28 28.57
CA THR A 191 25.73 13.71 29.85
C THR A 191 26.30 12.32 29.64
N LYS A 192 25.69 11.53 28.76
CA LYS A 192 26.13 10.16 28.43
C LYS A 192 27.15 10.13 27.29
N GLY A 193 27.35 11.26 26.59
CA GLY A 193 28.24 11.36 25.44
C GLY A 193 27.84 10.44 24.27
N ARG A 194 26.54 10.14 24.12
CA ARG A 194 26.04 9.21 23.09
C ARG A 194 24.67 9.58 22.58
N VAL A 195 24.34 9.04 21.42
CA VAL A 195 22.99 9.08 20.85
C VAL A 195 22.10 8.08 21.58
N ILE A 196 20.89 8.51 21.96
CA ILE A 196 19.87 7.70 22.63
C ILE A 196 18.58 7.70 21.82
N TYR A 197 17.79 6.63 21.98
CA TYR A 197 16.44 6.50 21.44
C TYR A 197 15.44 6.79 22.56
N GLU A 198 14.50 7.69 22.32
CA GLU A 198 13.42 8.02 23.25
C GLU A 198 12.06 8.01 22.53
N PRO A 199 10.94 7.80 23.24
CA PRO A 199 9.62 7.83 22.61
C PRO A 199 9.34 9.17 21.93
N VAL A 200 8.69 9.13 20.77
CA VAL A 200 8.38 10.34 19.97
C VAL A 200 7.51 11.30 20.79
N SER A 201 7.92 12.57 20.81
CA SER A 201 7.21 13.68 21.46
C SER A 201 6.29 14.47 20.52
N ILE A 202 6.36 14.18 19.22
CA ILE A 202 5.62 14.90 18.17
C ILE A 202 4.15 14.45 18.12
N ASP A 203 3.24 15.40 18.30
CA ASP A 203 1.81 15.18 18.08
C ASP A 203 1.50 15.10 16.57
N PRO A 204 0.86 14.02 16.08
CA PRO A 204 0.54 13.87 14.67
C PRO A 204 -0.39 14.99 14.19
N ARG A 205 0.11 15.83 13.28
CA ARG A 205 -0.71 16.84 12.62
C ARG A 205 -1.72 16.14 11.71
N THR A 206 -2.98 16.21 12.08
CA THR A 206 -4.07 15.73 11.23
C THR A 206 -4.13 16.59 9.96
N LEU A 207 -4.04 15.95 8.79
CA LEU A 207 -4.14 16.60 7.46
C LEU A 207 -5.56 17.08 7.14
N VAL A 208 -6.37 17.31 8.17
CA VAL A 208 -7.72 17.82 8.01
C VAL A 208 -7.63 19.23 7.43
N PRO A 209 -8.14 19.48 6.21
CA PRO A 209 -8.19 20.82 5.67
C PRO A 209 -8.99 21.69 6.64
N ARG A 210 -8.35 22.72 7.19
CA ARG A 210 -9.03 23.73 8.01
C ARG A 210 -9.98 24.48 7.08
N VAL A 211 -11.28 24.30 7.28
CA VAL A 211 -12.30 25.11 6.60
C VAL A 211 -12.25 26.51 7.19
N ILE A 212 -11.48 27.41 6.56
CA ILE A 212 -11.52 28.84 6.89
C ILE A 212 -12.84 29.37 6.32
N ARG A 213 -13.80 29.69 7.19
CA ARG A 213 -15.03 30.39 6.79
C ARG A 213 -14.79 31.88 6.96
N HIS A 214 -15.04 32.67 5.92
CA HIS A 214 -15.28 34.09 6.09
C HIS A 214 -16.63 34.25 6.80
N ASP A 215 -16.58 34.53 8.09
CA ASP A 215 -17.76 34.73 8.91
C ASP A 215 -18.41 36.08 8.57
N SER A 216 -19.70 36.10 8.28
CA SER A 216 -20.49 37.31 8.02
C SER A 216 -20.51 38.28 9.20
N ARG A 217 -20.08 37.86 10.40
CA ARG A 217 -19.94 38.73 11.59
C ARG A 217 -18.93 39.88 11.43
N TYR A 218 -18.04 39.80 10.44
CA TYR A 218 -17.07 40.87 10.13
C TYR A 218 -17.34 41.60 8.80
N GLY A 219 -18.52 41.42 8.20
CA GLY A 219 -18.98 42.28 7.11
C GLY A 219 -19.32 43.66 7.65
N ALA A 220 -18.69 44.70 7.09
CA ALA A 220 -18.88 46.09 7.51
C ALA A 220 -20.36 46.45 7.66
N VAL A 221 -20.72 46.98 8.82
CA VAL A 221 -22.04 47.59 9.08
C VAL A 221 -22.19 48.75 8.11
N ALA A 222 -23.07 48.62 7.12
CA ALA A 222 -23.48 49.75 6.31
C ALA A 222 -24.23 50.77 7.20
N PRO A 223 -23.99 52.09 7.06
CA PRO A 223 -24.69 53.08 7.86
C PRO A 223 -26.18 53.05 7.51
N ASN A 224 -27.04 52.92 8.52
CA ASN A 224 -28.50 52.97 8.36
C ASN A 224 -28.90 54.30 7.69
N ASP A 225 -29.50 54.20 6.50
CA ASP A 225 -30.22 55.30 5.85
C ASP A 225 -31.38 55.74 6.74
N ALA A 226 -31.37 57.03 7.09
CA ALA A 226 -32.47 57.71 7.76
C ALA A 226 -33.64 57.87 6.76
N GLY A 227 -34.78 57.26 7.06
CA GLY A 227 -35.99 57.33 6.26
C GLY A 227 -37.24 57.23 7.13
N ASP A 228 -37.62 58.38 7.68
CA ASP A 228 -38.99 58.90 7.82
C ASP A 228 -40.16 57.91 8.03
N LYS A 229 -40.82 58.02 9.19
CA LYS A 229 -42.28 58.15 9.26
C LYS A 229 -42.75 58.72 10.61
N ALA A 230 -43.57 59.76 10.48
CA ALA A 230 -44.28 60.52 11.48
C ALA A 230 -45.27 59.71 12.34
N ASP A 231 -45.47 60.17 13.58
CA ASP A 231 -46.80 60.33 14.20
C ASP A 231 -46.70 61.13 15.50
N GLY A 232 -47.57 62.14 15.67
CA GLY A 232 -47.95 62.76 16.95
C GLY A 232 -47.41 64.15 17.25
#